data_AF-A0A382FS84-F1
#
_entry.id   AF-A0A382FS84-F1
#
_cell.length_a   1.000
_cell.length_b   1.000
_cell.length_c   1.000
_cell.angle_alpha   90.00
_cell.angle_beta   90.00
_cell.angle_gamma   90.00
#
_symmetry.space_group_name_H-M   'P 1'
#
loop_
_entity.id
_entity.type
_entity.pdbx_description
1 polymer ?
#
loop_
_entity_poly.entity_id
_entity_poly.type
_entity_poly.pdbx_seq_one_letter_code
_entity_poly.pdbx_strand_id
1 'polypeptide(L)'
;MLVLISVLYERDVWSSLPVDTEQNAGRPEGYRMKYRVVLEEEQQTQLRSIVGQGKHSARKIRRARSLLHSHEGMSAVRIADLLDVHPNSVYRTRRLFVTEGPDAALEERPRSGHPRRLDGRGEATLIALACSSPPQGRAVWRMQLLADRLVEMRVVENISDETVRLTLKKGMSSHGSAGSGVSPR
;
A
#
# COMPACT_ATOMS: atom_id res chain seq x y z
N MET A 1 5.14 38.38 0.45
CA MET A 1 5.66 38.36 1.84
C MET A 1 4.55 37.97 2.84
N LEU A 2 3.70 36.99 2.48
CA LEU A 2 2.53 36.54 3.27
C LEU A 2 2.38 35.00 3.17
N VAL A 3 3.48 34.26 3.22
CA VAL A 3 3.48 32.78 3.28
C VAL A 3 4.31 32.28 4.46
N LEU A 4 4.89 33.18 5.27
CA LEU A 4 5.77 32.84 6.40
C LEU A 4 5.10 32.94 7.78
N ILE A 5 3.86 33.43 7.88
CA ILE A 5 3.19 33.62 9.18
C ILE A 5 2.34 32.40 9.60
N SER A 6 1.86 31.57 8.67
CA SER A 6 1.09 30.37 9.04
C SER A 6 1.93 29.22 9.61
N VAL A 7 3.23 29.10 9.29
CA VAL A 7 4.04 27.97 9.79
C VAL A 7 4.55 28.20 11.23
N LEU A 8 4.51 29.45 11.73
CA LEU A 8 5.02 29.81 13.06
C LEU A 8 3.92 30.00 14.11
N TYR A 9 2.67 30.24 13.70
CA TYR A 9 1.56 30.39 14.66
C TYR A 9 0.96 29.06 15.14
N GLU A 10 1.39 27.94 14.55
CA GLU A 10 0.90 26.60 14.88
C GLU A 10 1.78 25.85 15.90
N ARG A 11 2.86 26.47 16.42
CA ARG A 11 3.76 25.85 17.41
C ARG A 11 3.44 26.23 18.86
N ASP A 12 2.97 27.45 19.09
CA ASP A 12 2.73 27.95 20.46
C ASP A 12 1.38 27.54 21.06
N VAL A 13 0.39 27.21 20.22
CA VAL A 13 -0.92 26.72 20.70
C VAL A 13 -0.80 25.29 21.27
N TRP A 14 0.22 24.52 20.85
CA TRP A 14 0.39 23.12 21.26
C TRP A 14 1.17 22.94 22.57
N SER A 15 1.94 23.94 23.01
CA SER A 15 2.60 23.94 24.32
C SER A 15 1.69 24.35 25.48
N SER A 16 0.53 24.95 25.17
CA SER A 16 -0.37 25.55 26.18
C SER A 16 -1.66 24.74 26.40
N LEU A 17 -1.83 23.62 25.68
CA LEU A 17 -2.93 22.71 25.96
C LEU A 17 -2.55 21.84 27.16
N PRO A 18 -3.41 21.75 28.18
CA PRO A 18 -3.13 20.90 29.33
C PRO A 18 -2.86 19.48 28.82
N VAL A 19 -1.66 18.96 29.11
CA VAL A 19 -1.37 17.53 28.98
C VAL A 19 -2.46 16.84 29.77
N ASP A 20 -3.36 16.14 29.07
CA ASP A 20 -4.55 15.45 29.57
C ASP A 20 -4.17 14.35 30.59
N THR A 21 -3.62 14.77 31.73
CA THR A 21 -3.27 13.92 32.87
C THR A 21 -4.56 13.47 33.56
N GLU A 22 -5.64 14.25 33.43
CA GLU A 22 -6.95 13.97 34.02
C GLU A 22 -7.80 12.93 33.27
N GLN A 23 -7.51 12.61 32.00
CA GLN A 23 -8.29 11.58 31.27
C GLN A 23 -8.00 10.14 31.73
N ASN A 24 -7.05 9.95 32.66
CA ASN A 24 -6.77 8.66 33.27
C ASN A 24 -7.38 8.51 34.69
N ALA A 25 -7.97 9.58 35.25
CA ALA A 25 -8.37 9.64 36.67
C ALA A 25 -9.73 8.98 37.00
N GLY A 26 -10.35 8.26 36.07
CA GLY A 26 -11.64 7.59 36.29
C GLY A 26 -11.89 6.36 35.40
N ARG A 27 -10.86 5.82 34.75
CA ARG A 27 -10.99 4.69 33.84
C ARG A 27 -10.72 3.38 34.60
N PRO A 28 -11.56 2.34 34.48
CA PRO A 28 -11.30 1.06 35.15
C PRO A 28 -9.89 0.59 34.80
N GLU A 29 -9.15 0.09 35.80
CA GLU A 29 -7.71 -0.22 35.80
C GLU A 29 -7.23 -1.21 34.70
N GLY A 30 -8.14 -1.67 33.84
CA GLY A 30 -7.86 -2.51 32.68
C GLY A 30 -7.44 -1.78 31.39
N TYR A 31 -7.51 -0.43 31.31
CA TYR A 31 -7.08 0.28 30.09
C TYR A 31 -5.58 0.63 30.09
N ARG A 32 -4.73 -0.39 30.27
CA ARG A 32 -3.30 -0.24 29.97
C ARG A 32 -3.14 0.08 28.49
N MET A 33 -2.49 1.19 28.16
CA MET A 33 -2.07 1.49 26.79
C MET A 33 -1.10 0.39 26.33
N LYS A 34 -1.64 -0.64 25.69
CA LYS A 34 -0.93 -1.90 25.35
C LYS A 34 0.34 -1.68 24.52
N TYR A 35 0.41 -0.58 23.78
CA TYR A 35 1.54 -0.20 22.92
C TYR A 35 1.93 1.25 23.20
N ARG A 36 2.79 1.46 24.21
CA ARG A 36 3.39 2.76 24.51
C ARG A 36 4.47 3.06 23.48
N VAL A 37 4.39 4.23 22.83
CA VAL A 37 5.39 4.68 21.88
C VAL A 37 6.42 5.54 22.62
N VAL A 38 7.67 5.14 22.57
CA VAL A 38 8.82 5.92 23.05
C VAL A 38 9.72 6.11 21.83
N LEU A 39 10.05 7.37 21.53
CA LEU A 39 10.88 7.73 20.38
C LEU A 39 12.25 8.19 20.89
N GLU A 40 13.30 7.70 20.25
CA GLU A 40 14.65 8.25 20.38
C GLU A 40 14.75 9.59 19.62
N GLU A 41 15.75 10.42 19.97
CA GLU A 41 15.95 11.73 19.33
C GLU A 41 16.13 11.64 17.81
N GLU A 42 16.82 10.60 17.33
CA GLU A 42 16.97 10.33 15.90
C GLU A 42 15.62 10.03 15.24
N GLN A 43 14.79 9.20 15.88
CA GLN A 43 13.46 8.83 15.40
C GLN A 43 12.52 10.05 15.38
N GLN A 44 12.57 10.89 16.43
CA GLN A 44 11.82 12.15 16.45
C GLN A 44 12.22 13.06 15.29
N THR A 45 13.53 13.21 15.04
CA THR A 45 14.07 14.03 13.95
C THR A 45 13.62 13.50 12.58
N GLN A 46 13.69 12.18 12.37
CA GLN A 46 13.23 11.52 11.16
C GLN A 46 11.72 11.73 10.93
N LEU A 47 10.89 11.53 11.96
CA LEU A 47 9.44 11.71 11.87
C LEU A 47 9.07 13.17 11.60
N ARG A 48 9.74 14.13 12.24
CA ARG A 48 9.54 15.58 11.97
C ARG A 48 9.93 15.93 10.54
N SER A 49 11.01 15.35 10.01
CA SER A 49 11.40 15.51 8.61
C SER A 49 10.32 15.00 7.64
N ILE A 50 9.77 13.80 7.91
CA ILE A 50 8.66 13.23 7.11
C ILE A 50 7.45 14.16 7.09
N VAL A 51 7.09 14.74 8.24
CA VAL A 51 5.95 15.66 8.35
C VAL A 51 6.20 16.99 7.65
N GLY A 52 7.42 17.53 7.75
CA GLY A 52 7.77 18.85 7.22
C GLY A 52 8.04 18.89 5.71
N GLN A 53 8.54 17.81 5.11
CA GLN A 53 8.96 17.81 3.70
C GLN A 53 7.79 17.76 2.70
N GLY A 54 6.62 17.26 3.09
CA GLY A 54 5.42 17.21 2.22
C GLY A 54 5.52 16.30 0.98
N LYS A 55 6.64 15.61 0.75
CA LYS A 55 6.86 14.71 -0.40
C LYS A 55 6.39 13.26 -0.17
N HIS A 56 6.04 12.92 1.06
CA HIS A 56 5.58 11.58 1.42
C HIS A 56 4.07 11.43 1.22
N SER A 57 3.59 10.19 1.11
CA SER A 57 2.15 9.93 1.01
C SER A 57 1.40 10.49 2.22
N ALA A 58 0.16 10.97 2.01
CA ALA A 58 -0.68 11.50 3.09
C ALA A 58 -0.83 10.51 4.26
N ARG A 59 -0.85 9.20 3.96
CA ARG A 59 -0.90 8.14 4.97
C ARG A 59 0.39 8.08 5.79
N LYS A 60 1.58 8.11 5.15
CA LYS A 60 2.87 8.09 5.85
C LYS A 60 3.04 9.31 6.76
N ILE A 61 2.70 10.50 6.26
CA ILE A 61 2.72 11.76 7.04
C ILE A 61 1.80 11.64 8.27
N ARG A 62 0.58 11.13 8.09
CA ARG A 62 -0.37 10.99 9.19
C ARG A 62 0.09 9.99 10.25
N ARG A 63 0.68 8.87 9.84
CA ARG A 63 1.26 7.89 10.78
C ARG A 63 2.45 8.50 11.54
N ALA A 64 3.27 9.31 10.88
CA ALA A 64 4.35 10.03 11.56
C ALA A 64 3.82 11.02 12.62
N ARG A 65 2.80 11.82 12.29
CA ARG A 65 2.11 12.69 13.27
C ARG A 65 1.52 11.87 14.43
N SER A 66 0.90 10.73 14.13
CA SER A 66 0.34 9.84 15.13
C SER A 66 1.41 9.32 16.10
N LEU A 67 2.61 8.99 15.63
CA LEU A 67 3.71 8.53 16.49
C LEU A 67 4.29 9.65 17.34
N LEU A 68 4.47 10.86 16.78
CA LEU A 68 4.94 12.03 17.52
C LEU A 68 3.99 12.37 18.69
N HIS A 69 2.68 12.49 18.44
CA HIS A 69 1.72 12.74 19.53
C HIS A 69 1.61 11.57 20.51
N SER A 70 1.84 10.33 20.05
CA SER A 70 1.85 9.18 20.95
C SER A 70 3.04 9.21 21.91
N HIS A 71 4.19 9.72 21.46
CA HIS A 71 5.37 9.92 22.29
C HIS A 71 5.18 11.03 23.32
N GLU A 72 4.45 12.10 22.96
CA GLU A 72 4.02 13.18 23.84
C GLU A 72 2.98 12.73 24.90
N GLY A 73 2.57 11.45 24.89
CA GLY A 73 1.67 10.88 25.89
C GLY A 73 0.18 11.02 25.59
N MET A 74 -0.18 11.59 24.44
CA MET A 74 -1.58 11.82 24.06
C MET A 74 -2.35 10.49 23.89
N SER A 75 -3.64 10.48 24.22
CA SER A 75 -4.48 9.29 24.06
C SER A 75 -4.76 8.98 22.58
N ALA A 76 -4.94 7.71 22.23
CA ALA A 76 -5.20 7.34 20.84
C ALA A 76 -6.55 7.87 20.31
N VAL A 77 -7.51 8.13 21.21
CA VAL A 77 -8.78 8.78 20.87
C VAL A 77 -8.52 10.25 20.51
N ARG A 78 -7.79 10.97 21.37
CA ARG A 78 -7.45 12.37 21.13
C ARG A 78 -6.66 12.57 19.83
N ILE A 79 -5.69 11.70 19.57
CA ILE A 79 -4.92 11.71 18.31
C ILE A 79 -5.81 11.43 17.10
N ALA A 80 -6.78 10.52 17.25
CA ALA A 80 -7.72 10.21 16.18
C ALA A 80 -8.59 11.40 15.82
N ASP A 81 -9.15 12.09 16.82
CA ASP A 81 -9.94 13.30 16.63
C ASP A 81 -9.11 14.40 15.96
N LEU A 82 -7.87 14.59 16.42
CA LEU A 82 -6.95 15.58 15.89
C LEU A 82 -6.55 15.33 14.42
N LEU A 83 -6.38 14.06 14.05
CA LEU A 83 -5.94 13.66 12.71
C LEU A 83 -7.08 13.28 11.77
N ASP A 84 -8.34 13.47 12.21
CA ASP A 84 -9.57 13.08 11.51
C ASP A 84 -9.52 11.63 11.00
N VAL A 85 -9.25 10.70 11.92
CA VAL A 85 -9.19 9.26 11.63
C VAL A 85 -9.83 8.44 12.74
N HIS A 86 -10.23 7.22 12.40
CA HIS A 86 -10.72 6.28 13.40
C HIS A 86 -9.59 5.87 14.40
N PRO A 87 -9.87 5.76 15.73
CA PRO A 87 -8.89 5.38 16.77
C PRO A 87 -8.11 4.09 16.47
N ASN A 88 -8.74 3.10 15.85
CA ASN A 88 -8.08 1.86 15.41
C ASN A 88 -6.87 2.10 14.49
N SER A 89 -6.86 3.17 13.69
CA SER A 89 -5.71 3.53 12.86
C SER A 89 -4.50 3.92 13.70
N VAL A 90 -4.73 4.67 14.78
CA VAL A 90 -3.70 5.04 15.76
C VAL A 90 -3.21 3.80 16.50
N TYR A 91 -4.12 2.95 17.01
CA TYR A 91 -3.74 1.70 17.68
C TYR A 91 -2.89 0.78 16.80
N ARG A 92 -3.26 0.62 15.52
CA ARG A 92 -2.49 -0.19 14.56
C ARG A 92 -1.10 0.40 14.33
N THR A 93 -1.00 1.71 14.19
CA THR A 93 0.28 2.40 13.98
C THR A 93 1.19 2.22 15.20
N ARG A 94 0.67 2.43 16.42
CA ARG A 94 1.41 2.20 17.68
C ARG A 94 1.87 0.75 17.82
N ARG A 95 0.96 -0.20 17.57
CA ARG A 95 1.27 -1.62 17.62
C ARG A 95 2.42 -1.97 16.69
N LEU A 96 2.29 -1.62 15.40
CA LEU A 96 3.32 -1.90 14.40
C LEU A 96 4.67 -1.30 14.79
N PHE A 97 4.68 -0.07 15.29
CA PHE A 97 5.91 0.57 15.74
C PHE A 97 6.57 -0.21 16.88
N VAL A 98 5.81 -0.60 17.90
CA VAL A 98 6.34 -1.30 19.08
C VAL A 98 6.75 -2.74 18.77
N THR A 99 6.01 -3.45 17.91
CA THR A 99 6.25 -4.88 17.65
C THR A 99 7.16 -5.15 16.47
N GLU A 100 7.21 -4.26 15.49
CA GLU A 100 7.85 -4.48 14.19
C GLU A 100 8.76 -3.31 13.75
N GLY A 101 8.83 -2.22 14.51
CA GLY A 101 9.74 -1.11 14.28
C GLY A 101 9.18 0.03 13.40
N PRO A 102 10.00 1.08 13.16
CA PRO A 102 9.59 2.30 12.49
C PRO A 102 9.16 2.08 11.03
N ASP A 103 9.90 1.25 10.29
CA ASP A 103 9.60 0.99 8.87
C ASP A 103 8.25 0.27 8.71
N ALA A 104 7.96 -0.71 9.58
CA ALA A 104 6.67 -1.41 9.57
C ALA A 104 5.49 -0.50 9.90
N ALA A 105 5.71 0.50 10.76
CA ALA A 105 4.69 1.49 11.09
C ALA A 105 4.49 2.50 9.96
N LEU A 106 5.56 2.98 9.33
CA LEU A 106 5.50 4.10 8.38
C LEU A 106 5.18 3.66 6.96
N GLU A 107 5.70 2.51 6.52
CA GLU A 107 5.57 2.05 5.14
C GLU A 107 4.26 1.30 4.87
N GLU A 108 3.89 1.28 3.61
CA GLU A 108 2.79 0.47 3.12
C GLU A 108 3.36 -0.80 2.51
N ARG A 109 2.98 -1.95 3.06
CA ARG A 109 3.35 -3.24 2.46
C ARG A 109 2.81 -3.32 1.04
N PRO A 110 3.59 -3.84 0.08
CA PRO A 110 3.08 -4.15 -1.25
C PRO A 110 1.83 -5.01 -1.11
N ARG A 111 0.73 -4.57 -1.74
CA ARG A 111 -0.45 -5.42 -1.85
C ARG A 111 -0.09 -6.57 -2.78
N SER A 112 -0.23 -7.80 -2.31
CA SER A 112 -0.26 -8.94 -3.22
C SER A 112 -1.43 -8.69 -4.18
N GLY A 113 -1.13 -8.38 -5.44
CA GLY A 113 -2.15 -8.25 -6.47
C GLY A 113 -2.95 -9.55 -6.59
N HIS A 114 -4.06 -9.51 -7.32
CA HIS A 114 -4.81 -10.74 -7.59
C HIS A 114 -3.89 -11.73 -8.32
N PRO A 115 -3.83 -13.02 -7.91
CA PRO A 115 -3.04 -14.01 -8.62
C PRO A 115 -3.48 -14.08 -10.08
N ARG A 116 -2.51 -14.24 -10.98
CA ARG A 116 -2.79 -14.42 -12.41
C ARG A 116 -3.54 -15.74 -12.61
N ARG A 117 -4.55 -15.73 -13.48
CA ARG A 117 -5.34 -16.93 -13.83
C ARG A 117 -4.59 -17.89 -14.73
N LEU A 118 -3.68 -17.37 -15.57
CA LEU A 118 -2.78 -18.16 -16.39
C LEU A 118 -1.36 -18.02 -15.82
N ASP A 119 -0.71 -19.15 -15.57
CA ASP A 119 0.72 -19.22 -15.33
C ASP A 119 1.48 -19.17 -16.67
N GLY A 120 2.82 -19.19 -16.64
CA GLY A 120 3.62 -19.11 -17.86
C GLY A 120 3.33 -20.23 -18.87
N ARG A 121 3.02 -21.43 -18.39
CA ARG A 121 2.65 -22.57 -19.24
C ARG A 121 1.27 -22.37 -19.87
N GLY A 122 0.31 -21.87 -19.11
CA GLY A 122 -1.02 -21.51 -19.58
C GLY A 122 -0.99 -20.38 -20.60
N GLU A 123 -0.18 -19.34 -20.38
CA GLU A 123 0.05 -18.26 -21.36
C GLU A 123 0.60 -18.84 -22.69
N ALA A 124 1.62 -19.72 -22.63
CA ALA A 124 2.19 -20.36 -23.81
C ALA A 124 1.17 -21.26 -24.55
N THR A 125 0.38 -22.02 -23.80
CA THR A 125 -0.67 -22.89 -24.37
C THR A 125 -1.74 -22.07 -25.09
N LEU A 126 -2.14 -20.94 -24.50
CA LEU A 126 -3.08 -20.00 -25.12
C LEU A 126 -2.52 -19.43 -26.43
N ILE A 127 -1.26 -19.00 -26.44
CA ILE A 127 -0.62 -18.45 -27.65
C ILE A 127 -0.56 -19.51 -28.76
N ALA A 128 -0.10 -20.73 -28.44
CA ALA A 128 -0.05 -21.83 -29.39
C ALA A 128 -1.44 -22.16 -29.96
N LEU A 129 -2.47 -22.16 -29.12
CA LEU A 129 -3.85 -22.39 -29.53
C LEU A 129 -4.35 -21.28 -30.46
N ALA A 130 -4.12 -20.02 -30.11
CA ALA A 130 -4.54 -18.87 -30.92
C ALA A 130 -3.84 -18.82 -32.30
N CYS A 131 -2.61 -19.34 -32.40
CA CYS A 131 -1.87 -19.47 -33.66
C CYS A 131 -2.25 -20.72 -34.48
N SER A 132 -3.07 -21.63 -33.93
CA SER A 132 -3.52 -22.83 -34.63
C SER A 132 -4.82 -22.61 -35.41
N SER A 133 -5.20 -23.56 -36.25
CA SER A 133 -6.48 -23.52 -36.95
C SER A 133 -7.66 -23.66 -35.96
N PRO A 134 -8.72 -22.84 -36.09
CA PRO A 134 -9.92 -22.97 -35.28
C PRO A 134 -10.63 -24.31 -35.52
N PRO A 135 -11.42 -24.80 -34.54
CA PRO A 135 -12.11 -26.08 -34.66
C PRO A 135 -13.13 -26.08 -35.80
N GLN A 136 -13.47 -27.28 -36.28
CA GLN A 136 -14.34 -27.46 -37.43
C GLN A 136 -15.67 -26.70 -37.30
N GLY A 137 -16.09 -26.04 -38.37
CA GLY A 137 -17.29 -25.20 -38.38
C GLY A 137 -17.09 -23.78 -37.85
N ARG A 138 -15.85 -23.36 -37.55
CA ARG A 138 -15.50 -21.98 -37.18
C ARG A 138 -14.42 -21.42 -38.11
N ALA A 139 -14.60 -20.19 -38.56
CA ALA A 139 -13.63 -19.48 -39.40
C ALA A 139 -12.49 -18.83 -38.60
N VAL A 140 -12.73 -18.46 -37.33
CA VAL A 140 -11.78 -17.74 -36.47
C VAL A 140 -11.91 -18.16 -35.01
N TRP A 141 -10.82 -17.99 -34.25
CA TRP A 141 -10.84 -18.05 -32.80
C TRP A 141 -11.55 -16.84 -32.20
N ARG A 142 -12.64 -17.07 -31.46
CA ARG A 142 -13.25 -16.07 -30.57
C ARG A 142 -12.65 -16.19 -29.18
N MET A 143 -12.57 -15.09 -28.43
CA MET A 143 -11.97 -15.09 -27.08
C MET A 143 -12.66 -16.09 -26.14
N GLN A 144 -14.00 -16.13 -26.16
CA GLN A 144 -14.75 -17.13 -25.39
C GLN A 144 -14.43 -18.57 -25.82
N LEU A 145 -14.25 -18.82 -27.12
CA LEU A 145 -13.93 -20.16 -27.61
C LEU A 145 -12.53 -20.62 -27.17
N LEU A 146 -11.57 -19.69 -27.09
CA LEU A 146 -10.25 -19.95 -26.53
C LEU A 146 -10.34 -20.22 -25.01
N ALA A 147 -11.15 -19.45 -24.29
CA ALA A 147 -11.40 -19.66 -22.86
C ALA A 147 -12.00 -21.05 -22.58
N ASP A 148 -13.06 -21.43 -23.31
CA ASP A 148 -13.71 -22.73 -23.18
C ASP A 148 -12.72 -23.87 -23.46
N ARG A 149 -11.89 -23.71 -24.51
CA ARG A 149 -10.89 -24.71 -24.89
C ARG A 149 -9.78 -24.85 -23.86
N LEU A 150 -9.36 -23.77 -23.20
CA LEU A 150 -8.37 -23.83 -22.11
C LEU A 150 -8.92 -24.59 -20.89
N VAL A 151 -10.22 -24.44 -20.60
CA VAL A 151 -10.89 -25.20 -19.54
C VAL A 151 -11.03 -26.68 -19.93
N GLU A 152 -11.44 -26.96 -21.16
CA GLU A 152 -11.57 -28.33 -21.68
C GLU A 152 -10.23 -29.10 -21.63
N MET A 153 -9.13 -28.44 -21.98
CA MET A 153 -7.78 -28.99 -21.89
C MET A 153 -7.22 -29.04 -20.45
N ARG A 154 -8.01 -28.63 -19.45
CA ARG A 154 -7.64 -28.58 -18.03
C ARG A 154 -6.40 -27.73 -17.74
N VAL A 155 -6.18 -26.69 -18.54
CA VAL A 155 -5.11 -25.71 -18.29
C VAL A 155 -5.48 -24.82 -17.10
N VAL A 156 -6.77 -24.49 -16.97
CA VAL A 156 -7.36 -23.68 -15.90
C VAL A 156 -8.77 -24.19 -15.57
N GLU A 157 -9.21 -24.03 -14.33
CA GLU A 157 -10.58 -24.42 -13.92
C GLU A 157 -11.66 -23.50 -14.53
N ASN A 158 -11.36 -22.21 -14.62
CA ASN A 158 -12.21 -21.21 -15.25
C ASN A 158 -11.36 -20.01 -15.69
N ILE A 159 -11.80 -19.36 -16.76
CA ILE A 159 -11.18 -18.13 -17.26
C ILE A 159 -12.21 -17.32 -18.05
N SER A 160 -12.18 -15.99 -17.89
CA SER A 160 -13.00 -15.10 -18.70
C SER A 160 -12.33 -14.84 -20.05
N ASP A 161 -13.17 -14.61 -21.07
CA ASP A 161 -12.74 -14.14 -22.39
C ASP A 161 -11.89 -12.84 -22.30
N GLU A 162 -12.20 -11.95 -21.36
CA GLU A 162 -11.41 -10.74 -21.13
C GLU A 162 -10.00 -11.06 -20.62
N THR A 163 -9.83 -12.08 -19.77
CA THR A 163 -8.49 -12.52 -19.34
C THR A 163 -7.69 -13.07 -20.52
N VAL A 164 -8.35 -13.81 -21.42
CA VAL A 164 -7.73 -14.31 -22.65
C VAL A 164 -7.26 -13.15 -23.52
N ARG A 165 -8.14 -12.16 -23.76
CA ARG A 165 -7.83 -10.98 -24.58
C ARG A 165 -6.67 -10.16 -24.00
N LEU A 166 -6.67 -9.90 -22.69
CA LEU A 166 -5.60 -9.16 -22.02
C LEU A 166 -4.27 -9.91 -22.09
N THR A 167 -4.29 -11.23 -21.93
CA THR A 167 -3.11 -12.09 -22.04
C THR A 167 -2.52 -12.06 -23.46
N LEU A 168 -3.36 -12.21 -24.49
CA LEU A 168 -2.91 -12.12 -25.89
C LEU A 168 -2.39 -10.72 -26.24
N LYS A 169 -3.07 -9.65 -25.79
CA LYS A 169 -2.62 -8.26 -25.99
C LYS A 169 -1.22 -8.02 -25.41
N LYS A 170 -0.96 -8.55 -24.20
CA LYS A 170 0.35 -8.47 -23.55
C LYS A 170 1.43 -9.17 -24.37
N GLY A 171 1.14 -10.37 -24.90
CA GLY A 171 2.07 -11.12 -25.75
C GLY A 171 2.35 -10.44 -27.10
N MET A 172 1.34 -9.79 -27.70
CA MET A 172 1.49 -9.04 -28.95
C MET A 172 2.27 -7.73 -28.81
N SER A 173 2.42 -7.21 -27.58
CA SER A 173 3.05 -5.92 -27.31
C SER A 173 4.55 -6.01 -26.98
N SER A 174 5.17 -7.20 -27.07
CA SER A 174 6.62 -7.34 -26.97
C SER A 174 7.29 -6.79 -28.24
N HIS A 175 7.54 -5.49 -28.26
CA HIS A 175 8.56 -4.93 -29.14
C HIS A 175 9.89 -5.52 -28.67
N GLY A 176 10.48 -6.41 -29.48
CA GLY A 176 11.85 -6.85 -29.25
C GLY A 176 12.72 -5.62 -29.09
N SER A 177 13.35 -5.46 -27.92
CA SER A 177 14.33 -4.41 -27.74
C SER A 177 15.49 -4.71 -28.69
N ALA A 178 15.66 -3.90 -29.72
CA ALA A 178 16.87 -3.82 -30.51
C ALA A 178 18.02 -3.45 -29.56
N GLY A 179 18.72 -4.47 -29.08
CA GLY A 179 19.85 -4.38 -28.17
C GLY A 179 21.02 -5.23 -28.65
N SER A 180 21.24 -5.33 -29.96
CA SER A 180 22.50 -5.81 -30.52
C SER A 180 23.43 -4.62 -30.72
N GLY A 181 24.00 -4.13 -29.61
CA GLY A 181 25.04 -3.11 -29.60
C GLY A 181 26.32 -3.68 -28.98
N VAL A 182 27.08 -4.47 -29.74
CA VAL A 182 28.49 -4.73 -29.46
C VAL A 182 29.28 -3.58 -30.09
N SER A 183 29.92 -2.74 -29.27
CA SER A 183 30.97 -1.85 -29.74
C SER A 183 32.30 -2.61 -29.65
N PRO A 184 33.07 -2.76 -30.75
CA PRO A 184 34.47 -3.14 -30.65
C PRO A 184 35.26 -1.96 -30.04
N ARG A 185 36.20 -2.27 -29.14
CA ARG A 185 37.26 -1.35 -28.74
C ARG A 185 38.46 -1.49 -29.67
#